data_AF-A0A2E8B8Z8-F1
#
_entry.id   AF-A0A2E8B8Z8-F1
#
_cell.length_a   1.000
_cell.length_b   1.000
_cell.length_c   1.000
_cell.angle_alpha   90.00
_cell.angle_beta   90.00
_cell.angle_gamma   90.00
#
_symmetry.space_group_name_H-M   'P 1'
#
loop_
_entity.id
_entity.type
_entity.pdbx_description
1 polymer ?
#
loop_
_entity_poly.entity_id
_entity_poly.type
_entity_poly.pdbx_seq_one_letter_code
_entity_poly.pdbx_strand_id
1 'polypeptide(L)'
;MSALKYTEHPILANTVFLAAWGGWPDAAESATRSLRELVRQFSATKFASIDAEDFYDFAEQRPVITNQSDGSRELIWPKNEFFYWK
;
A
#
# COMPACT_ATOMS: atom_id res chain seq x y z
N MET A 1 -15.70 -0.33 -14.50
CA MET A 1 -14.50 0.52 -14.33
C MET A 1 -13.40 -0.36 -13.77
N SER A 2 -12.13 -0.15 -14.11
CA SER A 2 -11.03 -0.92 -13.51
C SER A 2 -10.74 -0.38 -12.12
N ALA A 3 -10.72 -1.24 -11.09
CA ALA A 3 -10.36 -0.83 -9.73
C ALA A 3 -8.86 -0.44 -9.59
N LEU A 4 -8.04 -0.82 -10.57
CA LEU A 4 -6.61 -0.51 -10.58
C LEU A 4 -6.36 0.88 -11.14
N LYS A 5 -5.78 1.76 -10.32
CA LYS A 5 -5.43 3.15 -10.66
C LYS A 5 -3.91 3.26 -10.79
N TYR A 6 -3.42 3.54 -12.00
CA TYR A 6 -2.00 3.76 -12.28
C TYR A 6 -1.65 5.24 -12.16
N THR A 7 -0.51 5.52 -11.54
CA THR A 7 0.16 6.84 -11.61
C THR A 7 1.19 6.87 -12.73
N GLU A 8 1.85 5.73 -12.99
CA GLU A 8 2.76 5.55 -14.12
C GLU A 8 2.89 4.08 -14.52
N HIS A 9 3.47 3.84 -15.70
CA HIS A 9 3.70 2.51 -16.26
C HIS A 9 5.20 2.25 -16.40
N PRO A 10 5.86 1.74 -15.35
CA PRO A 10 7.31 1.52 -15.39
C PRO A 10 7.64 0.39 -16.38
N ILE A 11 8.60 0.65 -17.26
CA ILE A 11 9.19 -0.40 -18.09
C ILE A 11 10.20 -1.17 -17.23
N LEU A 12 9.86 -2.41 -16.90
CA LEU A 12 10.68 -3.32 -16.10
C LEU A 12 10.98 -4.58 -16.92
N ALA A 13 12.20 -5.11 -16.79
CA ALA A 13 12.61 -6.35 -17.44
C ALA A 13 13.13 -7.33 -16.38
N ASN A 14 12.84 -8.63 -16.55
CA ASN A 14 13.27 -9.70 -15.63
C ASN A 14 12.94 -9.41 -14.14
N THR A 15 11.70 -9.02 -13.87
CA THR A 15 11.27 -8.52 -12.56
C THR A 15 10.78 -9.64 -11.65
N VAL A 16 11.13 -9.54 -10.36
CA VAL A 16 10.53 -10.34 -9.30
C VAL A 16 9.42 -9.52 -8.64
N PHE A 17 8.23 -10.08 -8.55
CA PHE A 17 7.12 -9.47 -7.83
C PHE A 17 7.04 -10.02 -6.40
N LEU A 18 7.05 -9.13 -5.42
CA LEU A 18 6.88 -9.45 -4.00
C LEU A 18 5.54 -8.88 -3.54
N ALA A 19 4.75 -9.70 -2.84
CA ALA A 19 3.46 -9.29 -2.29
C ALA A 19 3.33 -9.78 -0.84
N ALA A 20 2.72 -8.95 0.00
CA ALA A 20 2.38 -9.26 1.37
C ALA A 20 1.02 -8.62 1.70
N TRP A 21 0.21 -9.33 2.46
CA TRP A 21 -1.13 -8.90 2.87
C TRP A 21 -1.20 -8.86 4.38
N GLY A 22 -1.80 -7.79 4.93
CA GLY A 22 -2.07 -7.71 6.36
C GLY A 22 -3.21 -8.63 6.79
N GLY A 23 -3.34 -8.85 8.09
CA GLY A 23 -4.42 -9.63 8.68
C GLY A 23 -3.99 -11.05 9.05
N TRP A 24 -4.86 -12.03 8.80
CA TRP A 24 -4.69 -13.41 9.26
C TRP A 24 -3.34 -14.08 8.93
N PRO A 25 -2.76 -13.93 7.72
CA PRO A 25 -1.49 -14.57 7.40
C PRO A 25 -0.25 -13.83 7.93
N ASP A 26 -0.41 -12.66 8.57
CA ASP A 26 0.67 -11.72 8.85
C ASP A 26 0.89 -11.52 10.35
N ALA A 27 1.31 -12.60 11.02
CA ALA A 27 1.60 -12.58 12.44
C ALA A 27 2.63 -11.49 12.77
N ALA A 28 2.29 -10.64 13.75
CA ALA A 28 3.09 -9.48 14.18
C ALA A 28 3.49 -8.54 13.02
N GLU A 29 2.70 -8.49 11.95
CA GLU A 29 2.98 -7.74 10.73
C GLU A 29 4.31 -8.11 10.04
N SER A 30 4.83 -9.31 10.30
CA SER A 30 6.18 -9.70 9.86
C SER A 30 6.39 -9.59 8.34
N ALA A 31 5.42 -10.01 7.53
CA ALA A 31 5.50 -9.97 6.08
C ALA A 31 5.28 -8.54 5.55
N THR A 32 4.21 -7.86 5.96
CA THR A 32 3.91 -6.50 5.47
C THR A 32 4.95 -5.48 5.92
N ARG A 33 5.47 -5.61 7.15
CA ARG A 33 6.57 -4.78 7.65
C ARG A 33 7.84 -5.03 6.86
N SER A 34 8.21 -6.27 6.58
CA SER A 34 9.40 -6.58 5.77
C SER A 34 9.31 -5.93 4.39
N LEU A 35 8.16 -6.03 3.71
CA LEU A 35 7.97 -5.39 2.40
C LEU A 35 8.01 -3.86 2.48
N ARG A 36 7.42 -3.27 3.52
CA ARG A 36 7.47 -1.82 3.78
C ARG A 36 8.89 -1.32 4.02
N GLU A 37 9.71 -2.11 4.72
CA GLU A 37 11.13 -1.82 4.93
C GLU A 37 11.91 -1.86 3.60
N LEU A 38 11.65 -2.83 2.72
CA LEU A 38 12.27 -2.87 1.39
C LEU A 38 11.91 -1.64 0.55
N VAL A 39 10.62 -1.25 0.52
CA VAL A 39 10.16 -0.03 -0.16
C VAL A 39 10.91 1.20 0.34
N ARG A 40 11.07 1.34 1.67
CA ARG A 40 11.81 2.46 2.27
C ARG A 40 13.29 2.43 1.90
N GLN A 41 13.95 1.29 2.03
CA GLN A 41 15.39 1.14 1.81
C GLN A 41 15.77 1.40 0.34
N PHE A 42 14.97 0.91 -0.59
CA PHE A 42 15.18 1.14 -2.02
C PHE A 42 14.68 2.49 -2.51
N SER A 43 14.00 3.29 -1.66
CA SER A 43 13.30 4.49 -2.12
C SER A 43 12.38 4.19 -3.31
N ALA A 44 11.65 3.07 -3.23
CA ALA A 44 10.83 2.58 -4.33
C ALA A 44 9.68 3.55 -4.64
N THR A 45 9.37 3.71 -5.92
CA THR A 45 8.37 4.67 -6.42
C THR A 45 7.02 3.99 -6.56
N LYS A 46 5.96 4.63 -6.03
CA LYS A 46 4.58 4.14 -6.19
C LYS A 46 4.12 4.36 -7.64
N PHE A 47 3.66 3.29 -8.28
CA PHE A 47 3.16 3.37 -9.66
C PHE A 47 1.68 3.00 -9.82
N ALA A 48 1.07 2.37 -8.81
CA ALA A 48 -0.36 2.04 -8.83
C ALA A 48 -0.95 1.85 -7.43
N SER A 49 -2.29 1.84 -7.37
CA SER A 49 -3.07 1.41 -6.20
C SER A 49 -4.41 0.80 -6.63
N ILE A 50 -4.99 -0.04 -5.78
CA ILE A 50 -6.36 -0.55 -5.97
C ILE A 50 -7.32 0.36 -5.20
N ASP A 51 -8.43 0.73 -5.82
CA ASP A 51 -9.53 1.38 -5.12
C ASP A 51 -10.06 0.48 -4.00
N ALA A 52 -10.26 1.02 -2.80
CA ALA A 52 -10.60 0.23 -1.63
C ALA A 52 -12.09 -0.13 -1.56
N GLU A 53 -12.95 0.64 -2.23
CA GLU A 53 -14.41 0.59 -2.09
C GLU A 53 -15.01 -0.80 -2.35
N ASP A 54 -14.48 -1.54 -3.33
CA ASP A 54 -14.96 -2.87 -3.71
C ASP A 54 -14.29 -4.02 -2.91
N PHE A 55 -13.25 -3.75 -2.11
CA PHE A 55 -12.38 -4.79 -1.54
C PHE A 55 -12.21 -4.75 -0.03
N TYR A 56 -12.63 -3.67 0.63
CA TYR A 56 -12.55 -3.54 2.08
C TYR A 56 -13.94 -3.39 2.69
N ASP A 57 -14.20 -4.17 3.74
CA ASP A 57 -15.27 -3.85 4.68
C ASP A 57 -14.74 -2.78 5.66
N PHE A 58 -15.21 -1.54 5.52
CA PHE A 58 -14.77 -0.44 6.37
C PHE A 58 -15.34 -0.47 7.79
N ALA A 59 -16.32 -1.33 8.09
CA ALA A 59 -16.78 -1.57 9.46
C ALA A 59 -15.76 -2.43 10.24
N GLU A 60 -15.10 -3.37 9.55
CA GLU A 60 -14.02 -4.20 10.08
C GLU A 60 -12.65 -3.52 9.99
N GLN A 61 -12.26 -3.07 8.80
CA GLN A 61 -10.97 -2.41 8.50
C GLN A 61 -11.17 -0.90 8.43
N ARG A 62 -11.28 -0.27 9.61
CA ARG A 62 -11.61 1.15 9.75
C ARG A 62 -10.47 2.05 9.29
N PRO A 63 -10.78 3.18 8.61
CA PRO A 63 -9.79 4.20 8.34
C PRO A 63 -9.32 4.84 9.66
N VAL A 64 -8.05 5.27 9.68
CA VAL A 64 -7.40 5.84 10.86
C VAL A 64 -7.27 7.35 10.67
N ILE A 65 -7.52 8.13 11.73
CA ILE A 65 -7.27 9.57 11.72
C ILE A 65 -5.93 9.85 12.40
N THR A 66 -5.07 10.61 11.73
CA THR A 66 -3.79 11.07 12.24
C THR A 66 -3.79 12.60 12.35
N ASN A 67 -3.24 13.14 13.44
CA ASN A 67 -3.02 14.59 13.58
C ASN A 67 -1.71 14.97 12.89
N GLN A 68 -1.76 15.97 12.02
CA GLN A 68 -0.60 16.55 11.36
C GLN A 68 0.05 17.63 12.23
N SER A 69 1.29 17.97 11.91
CA SER A 69 2.08 18.97 12.66
C SER A 69 1.51 20.40 12.55
N ASP A 70 0.75 20.69 11.49
CA ASP A 70 0.05 21.96 11.27
C ASP A 70 -1.32 22.03 11.98
N GLY A 71 -1.69 21.00 12.75
CA GLY A 71 -2.97 20.89 13.45
C GLY A 71 -4.13 20.36 12.59
N SER A 72 -3.90 20.07 11.30
CA SER A 72 -4.89 19.40 10.45
C SER A 72 -5.03 17.92 10.81
N ARG A 73 -6.10 17.29 10.33
CA ARG A 73 -6.35 15.85 10.49
C ARG A 73 -6.31 15.19 9.12
N GLU A 74 -5.54 14.12 9.02
CA GLU A 74 -5.52 13.27 7.84
C GLU A 74 -6.31 11.99 8.10
N LEU A 75 -7.20 11.64 7.17
CA LEU A 75 -7.92 10.38 7.16
C LEU A 75 -7.18 9.39 6.26
N ILE A 76 -6.67 8.31 6.85
CA ILE A 76 -5.89 7.28 6.16
C ILE A 76 -6.77 6.05 5.96
N TRP A 77 -7.12 5.79 4.71
CA TRP A 77 -7.89 4.61 4.31
C TRP A 77 -7.00 3.36 4.19
N PRO A 78 -7.54 2.16 4.47
CA PRO A 78 -6.86 0.92 4.10
C PRO A 78 -6.69 0.87 2.57
N LYS A 79 -5.54 0.38 2.11
CA LYS A 79 -5.13 0.49 0.71
C LYS A 79 -4.18 -0.62 0.29
N ASN A 80 -4.29 -1.00 -0.97
CA ASN A 80 -3.30 -1.82 -1.66
C ASN A 80 -2.51 -0.94 -2.62
N GLU A 81 -1.18 -0.93 -2.50
CA GLU A 81 -0.29 -0.05 -3.26
C GLU A 81 0.82 -0.86 -3.92
N PHE A 82 1.22 -0.45 -5.12
CA PHE A 82 2.28 -1.09 -5.89
C PHE A 82 3.46 -0.13 -6.05
N PHE A 83 4.66 -0.66 -5.85
CA PHE A 83 5.91 0.07 -5.91
C PHE A 83 6.90 -0.64 -6.84
N TYR A 84 7.80 0.13 -7.44
CA TYR A 84 8.94 -0.40 -8.20
C TYR A 84 10.21 0.35 -7.84
N TRP A 85 11.34 -0.29 -8.09
CA TRP A 85 12.67 0.30 -7.96
C TRP A 85 13.55 -0.22 -9.10
N LYS A 86 14.56 0.57 -9.50
CA LYS A 86 15.51 0.27 -10.57
C LYS A 86 16.93 0.52 -10.09
#